data_AF-A0A7D5ZQ98-F1
#
_entry.id   AF-A0A7D5ZQ98-F1
#
_cell.length_a   1.000
_cell.length_b   1.000
_cell.length_c   1.000
_cell.angle_alpha   90.00
_cell.angle_beta   90.00
_cell.angle_gamma   90.00
#
_symmetry.space_group_name_H-M   'P 1'
#
loop_
_entity.id
_entity.type
_entity.pdbx_description
1 polymer ?
#
loop_
_entity_poly.entity_id
_entity_poly.type
_entity_poly.pdbx_seq_one_letter_code
_entity_poly.pdbx_strand_id
1 'polypeptide(L)'
;MAQTETPGTGTVPRTRLRWWTELPLLLLVYGCYSAGRLVVRGDVDDAVEHGLTLLRAEKLLHLNAEHPLNRLFTREPWLGIPADFWYASLHYLVTPAILVWLFRSRAEYYRRARTWLMTSTFIGLIGFTLMPTCPPRLLAAGEGFVDTMAHYSAYGWWGGDASAPRGLGGMTNQYAAMPSLHVGWALWCGVMLWRHGGTRLTKVLGVVYPLGTALVVMGTANHYLLDALAGVAVMGVGHLLAPWVTRAADLVRARLFPGSVRGADSPVVSGGCKTSAGERIPRQRESRPGAPAEPDASPTDAGEGAPAPAR
;
A
#
# COMPACT_ATOMS: atom_id res chain seq x y z
N MET A 1 -32.47 -33.22 -29.86
CA MET A 1 -31.18 -32.56 -29.53
C MET A 1 -31.49 -31.31 -28.74
N ALA A 2 -31.39 -31.38 -27.41
CA ALA A 2 -31.65 -30.26 -26.51
C ALA A 2 -30.33 -29.53 -26.23
N GLN A 3 -30.31 -28.21 -26.44
CA GLN A 3 -29.20 -27.35 -26.13
C GLN A 3 -29.10 -27.16 -24.61
N THR A 4 -27.99 -27.60 -24.02
CA THR A 4 -27.62 -27.28 -22.64
C THR A 4 -26.99 -25.88 -22.61
N GLU A 5 -27.74 -24.89 -22.12
CA GLU A 5 -27.19 -23.60 -21.73
C GLU A 5 -26.35 -23.73 -20.46
N THR A 6 -25.06 -23.46 -20.57
CA THR A 6 -24.14 -23.32 -19.42
C THR A 6 -24.46 -22.04 -18.64
N PRO A 7 -24.57 -22.08 -17.29
CA PRO A 7 -24.83 -20.88 -16.49
C PRO A 7 -23.65 -19.92 -16.55
N GLY A 8 -23.91 -18.68 -16.98
CA GLY A 8 -22.91 -17.62 -17.01
C GLY A 8 -22.32 -17.36 -15.62
N THR A 9 -21.00 -17.52 -15.51
CA THR A 9 -20.21 -17.01 -14.39
C THR A 9 -20.42 -15.50 -14.30
N GLY A 10 -21.20 -15.07 -13.31
CA GLY A 10 -21.41 -13.66 -12.99
C GLY A 10 -20.06 -12.99 -12.76
N THR A 11 -19.62 -12.19 -13.73
CA THR A 11 -18.44 -11.36 -13.58
C THR A 11 -18.79 -10.28 -12.55
N VAL A 12 -18.25 -10.41 -11.34
CA VAL A 12 -18.35 -9.37 -10.30
C VAL A 12 -17.93 -8.05 -10.96
N PRO A 13 -18.78 -7.01 -10.95
CA PRO A 13 -18.44 -5.74 -11.59
C PRO A 13 -17.15 -5.22 -10.98
N ARG A 14 -16.06 -5.18 -11.76
CA ARG A 14 -14.84 -4.51 -11.35
C ARG A 14 -15.21 -3.04 -11.17
N THR A 15 -15.36 -2.58 -9.94
CA THR A 15 -15.53 -1.16 -9.62
C THR A 15 -14.45 -0.40 -10.37
N ARG A 16 -14.86 0.33 -11.44
CA ARG A 16 -13.93 1.11 -12.25
C ARG A 16 -13.39 2.23 -11.37
N LEU A 17 -12.16 2.06 -10.90
CA LEU A 17 -11.42 3.12 -10.24
C LEU A 17 -11.25 4.28 -11.24
N ARG A 18 -11.65 5.47 -10.83
CA ARG A 18 -11.65 6.67 -11.66
C ARG A 18 -10.41 7.49 -11.31
N TRP A 19 -9.41 7.52 -12.17
CA TRP A 19 -8.11 8.17 -11.90
C TRP A 19 -8.23 9.64 -11.46
N TRP A 20 -9.27 10.34 -11.93
CA TRP A 20 -9.52 11.73 -11.57
C TRP A 20 -9.92 11.92 -10.10
N THR A 21 -10.35 10.87 -9.38
CA THR A 21 -10.58 10.98 -7.93
C THR A 21 -9.28 11.09 -7.13
N GLU A 22 -8.13 10.83 -7.75
CA GLU A 22 -6.82 10.97 -7.10
C GLU A 22 -6.29 12.41 -7.15
N LEU A 23 -6.73 13.22 -8.13
CA LEU A 23 -6.27 14.60 -8.28
C LEU A 23 -6.60 15.48 -7.06
N PRO A 24 -7.83 15.46 -6.50
CA PRO A 24 -8.14 16.21 -5.27
C PRO A 24 -7.33 15.74 -4.07
N LEU A 25 -6.98 14.46 -4.00
CA LEU A 25 -6.19 13.89 -2.89
C LEU A 25 -4.73 14.36 -2.98
N LEU A 26 -4.14 14.39 -4.18
CA LEU A 26 -2.81 14.95 -4.41
C LEU A 26 -2.79 16.45 -4.11
N LEU A 27 -3.79 17.19 -4.57
CA LEU A 27 -3.94 18.62 -4.29
C LEU A 27 -4.10 18.89 -2.78
N LEU A 28 -4.85 18.06 -2.06
CA LEU A 28 -5.01 18.16 -0.62
C LEU A 28 -3.67 17.93 0.11
N VAL A 29 -2.95 16.86 -0.22
CA VAL A 29 -1.64 16.58 0.40
C VAL A 29 -0.65 17.70 0.09
N TYR A 30 -0.58 18.15 -1.16
CA TYR A 30 0.26 19.27 -1.57
C TYR A 30 -0.13 20.57 -0.85
N GLY A 31 -1.42 20.83 -0.71
CA GLY A 31 -1.96 21.98 0.01
C GLY A 31 -1.61 21.95 1.50
N CYS A 32 -1.80 20.81 2.16
CA CYS A 32 -1.43 20.64 3.58
C CYS A 32 0.07 20.77 3.81
N TYR A 33 0.90 20.19 2.93
CA TYR A 33 2.35 20.36 2.98
C TYR A 33 2.75 21.83 2.81
N SER A 34 2.16 22.52 1.83
CA SER A 34 2.41 23.94 1.58
C SER A 34 1.95 24.83 2.73
N ALA A 35 0.80 24.51 3.36
CA ALA A 35 0.27 25.24 4.50
C ALA A 35 1.13 25.04 5.75
N GLY A 36 1.51 23.79 6.08
CA GLY A 36 2.41 23.50 7.21
C GLY A 36 3.74 24.25 7.07
N ARG A 37 4.26 24.34 5.84
CA ARG A 37 5.48 25.11 5.55
C ARG A 37 5.34 26.61 5.83
N LEU A 38 4.17 27.20 5.60
CA LEU A 38 3.94 28.61 5.90
C LEU A 38 3.85 28.87 7.41
N VAL A 39 3.31 27.91 8.16
CA VAL A 39 3.18 27.98 9.62
C VAL A 39 4.53 27.79 10.34
N VAL A 40 5.41 26.93 9.81
CA VAL A 40 6.71 26.58 10.42
C VAL A 40 7.83 27.60 10.11
N ARG A 41 7.56 28.69 9.40
CA ARG A 41 8.56 29.74 9.07
C ARG A 41 9.07 30.57 10.28
N GLY A 42 8.92 30.06 11.51
CA GLY A 42 9.05 30.84 12.74
C GLY A 42 10.38 30.73 13.48
N ASP A 43 10.98 29.54 13.64
CA ASP A 43 12.06 29.41 14.62
C ASP A 43 13.10 28.33 14.24
N VAL A 44 14.20 28.78 13.65
CA VAL A 44 15.34 27.91 13.29
C VAL A 44 16.08 27.45 14.55
N ASP A 45 16.11 28.28 15.59
CA ASP A 45 16.84 28.01 16.82
C ASP A 45 16.16 26.86 17.58
N ASP A 46 14.82 26.87 17.68
CA ASP A 46 14.04 25.75 18.22
C ASP A 46 14.32 24.44 17.45
N ALA A 47 14.37 24.51 16.12
CA ALA A 47 14.62 23.33 15.30
C ALA A 47 16.02 22.74 15.55
N VAL A 48 17.03 23.61 15.70
CA VAL A 48 18.39 23.21 16.06
C VAL A 48 18.42 22.59 17.46
N GLU A 49 17.74 23.20 18.43
CA GLU A 49 17.65 22.65 19.80
C GLU A 49 16.97 21.27 19.83
N HIS A 50 15.90 21.07 19.08
CA HIS A 50 15.28 19.74 18.93
C HIS A 50 16.27 18.73 18.34
N GLY A 51 17.00 19.09 17.27
CA GLY A 51 18.02 18.22 16.67
C GLY A 51 19.14 17.85 17.65
N LEU A 52 19.68 18.83 18.39
CA LEU A 52 20.67 18.59 19.45
C LEU A 52 20.12 17.75 20.60
N THR A 53 18.83 17.88 20.92
CA THR A 53 18.18 17.08 21.97
C THR A 53 18.06 15.62 21.54
N LEU A 54 17.68 15.35 20.29
CA LEU A 54 17.69 14.00 19.73
C LEU A 54 19.10 13.40 19.76
N LEU A 55 20.09 14.16 19.29
CA LEU A 55 21.49 13.70 19.28
C LEU A 55 22.01 13.40 20.69
N ARG A 56 21.65 14.22 21.68
CA ARG A 56 21.98 13.97 23.10
C ARG A 56 21.29 12.71 23.63
N ALA A 57 20.02 12.50 23.28
CA ALA A 57 19.27 11.30 23.67
C ALA A 57 19.88 10.03 23.06
N GLU A 58 20.24 10.04 21.78
CA GLU A 58 20.92 8.91 21.12
C GLU A 58 22.28 8.63 21.76
N LYS A 59 23.11 9.66 22.00
CA LYS A 59 24.39 9.54 22.71
C LYS A 59 24.21 8.95 24.11
N LEU A 60 23.18 9.35 24.85
CA LEU A 60 22.86 8.81 26.18
C LEU A 60 22.45 7.31 26.11
N LEU A 61 21.76 6.91 25.04
CA LEU A 61 21.40 5.51 24.78
C LEU A 61 22.55 4.70 24.14
N HIS A 62 23.73 5.31 23.96
CA HIS A 62 24.86 4.73 23.23
C HIS A 62 24.53 4.31 21.79
N LEU A 63 23.54 4.97 21.18
CA LEU A 63 23.21 4.83 19.77
C LEU A 63 24.05 5.86 19.01
N ASN A 64 24.91 5.37 18.11
CA ASN A 64 25.77 6.21 17.27
C ASN A 64 25.95 5.55 15.90
N ALA A 65 24.83 5.28 15.25
CA ALA A 65 24.84 4.66 13.91
C ALA A 65 25.13 5.71 12.83
N GLU A 66 24.74 6.96 13.07
CA GLU A 66 24.75 8.08 12.15
C GLU A 66 26.18 8.51 11.82
N HIS A 67 27.04 8.75 12.82
CA HIS A 67 28.41 9.20 12.57
C HIS A 67 29.26 8.22 11.74
N PRO A 68 29.37 6.92 12.09
CA PRO A 68 30.18 6.00 11.30
C PRO A 68 29.61 5.81 9.89
N LEU A 69 28.29 5.80 9.74
CA LEU A 69 27.64 5.65 8.45
C LEU A 69 27.83 6.89 7.57
N ASN A 70 27.69 8.08 8.14
CA ASN A 70 27.95 9.34 7.43
C ASN A 70 29.40 9.44 6.99
N ARG A 71 30.36 9.15 7.89
CA ARG A 71 31.78 9.10 7.51
C ARG A 71 32.07 8.11 6.38
N LEU A 72 31.43 6.94 6.39
CA LEU A 72 31.59 5.96 5.32
C LEU A 72 31.09 6.53 3.97
N PHE A 73 29.91 7.13 3.95
CA PHE A 73 29.31 7.67 2.73
C PHE A 73 30.03 8.91 2.20
N THR A 74 30.57 9.75 3.10
CA THR A 74 31.41 10.89 2.74
C THR A 74 32.78 10.46 2.21
N ARG A 75 33.36 9.38 2.76
CA ARG A 75 34.70 8.92 2.36
C ARG A 75 34.67 8.19 1.02
N GLU A 76 33.63 7.41 0.76
CA GLU A 76 33.56 6.47 -0.35
C GLU A 76 32.57 6.97 -1.42
N PRO A 77 33.03 7.63 -2.51
CA PRO A 77 32.14 8.26 -3.48
C PRO A 77 31.21 7.28 -4.21
N TRP A 78 31.63 6.02 -4.35
CA TRP A 78 30.82 4.96 -4.96
C TRP A 78 29.63 4.54 -4.09
N LEU A 79 29.63 4.88 -2.80
CA LEU A 79 28.47 4.77 -1.90
C LEU A 79 27.72 6.10 -1.80
N GLY A 80 28.44 7.19 -1.54
CA GLY A 80 27.86 8.51 -1.30
C GLY A 80 27.06 9.06 -2.48
N ILE A 81 27.64 9.05 -3.69
CA ILE A 81 26.97 9.61 -4.88
C ILE A 81 25.68 8.85 -5.19
N PRO A 82 25.66 7.50 -5.29
CA PRO A 82 24.40 6.77 -5.48
C PRO A 82 23.40 6.98 -4.33
N ALA A 83 23.86 7.12 -3.09
CA ALA A 83 23.00 7.39 -1.94
C ALA A 83 22.31 8.76 -2.05
N ASP A 84 23.02 9.79 -2.51
CA ASP A 84 22.43 11.11 -2.73
C ASP A 84 21.39 11.07 -3.86
N PHE A 85 21.66 10.37 -4.96
CA PHE A 85 20.66 10.13 -6.01
C PHE A 85 19.45 9.34 -5.48
N TRP A 86 19.70 8.34 -4.64
CA TRP A 86 18.67 7.53 -4.02
C TRP A 86 17.73 8.39 -3.19
N TYR A 87 18.31 9.21 -2.30
CA TYR A 87 17.59 10.15 -1.46
C TYR A 87 16.83 11.20 -2.26
N ALA A 88 17.41 11.72 -3.34
CA ALA A 88 16.79 12.78 -4.13
C ALA A 88 15.64 12.31 -5.03
N SER A 89 15.54 11.02 -5.36
CA SER A 89 14.64 10.56 -6.44
C SER A 89 13.67 9.44 -6.09
N LEU A 90 14.08 8.42 -5.33
CA LEU A 90 13.33 7.17 -5.31
C LEU A 90 11.96 7.30 -4.63
N HIS A 91 11.78 8.15 -3.63
CA HIS A 91 10.47 8.39 -3.04
C HIS A 91 9.49 9.02 -4.03
N TYR A 92 9.97 9.86 -4.94
CA TYR A 92 9.19 10.46 -6.03
C TYR A 92 8.89 9.49 -7.19
N LEU A 93 9.64 8.39 -7.30
CA LEU A 93 9.48 7.41 -8.38
C LEU A 93 8.81 6.12 -7.92
N VAL A 94 9.33 5.49 -6.88
CA VAL A 94 8.91 4.17 -6.39
C VAL A 94 7.51 4.23 -5.78
N THR A 95 7.21 5.24 -4.96
CA THR A 95 5.89 5.35 -4.32
C THR A 95 4.78 5.49 -5.36
N PRO A 96 4.87 6.43 -6.33
CA PRO A 96 3.89 6.51 -7.41
C PRO A 96 3.86 5.26 -8.29
N ALA A 97 5.01 4.65 -8.61
CA ALA A 97 5.06 3.43 -9.40
C ALA A 97 4.29 2.27 -8.73
N ILE A 98 4.45 2.09 -7.42
CA ILE A 98 3.70 1.08 -6.66
C ILE A 98 2.22 1.42 -6.59
N LEU A 99 1.84 2.69 -6.41
CA LEU A 99 0.44 3.11 -6.47
C LEU A 99 -0.19 2.82 -7.84
N VAL A 100 0.50 3.14 -8.94
CA VAL A 100 0.04 2.86 -10.31
C VAL A 100 -0.06 1.36 -10.55
N TRP A 101 0.93 0.58 -10.12
CA TRP A 101 0.89 -0.88 -10.21
C TRP A 101 -0.29 -1.46 -9.41
N LEU A 102 -0.50 -1.01 -8.17
CA LEU A 102 -1.65 -1.43 -7.37
C LEU A 102 -2.97 -1.06 -8.03
N PHE A 103 -3.08 0.15 -8.57
CA PHE A 103 -4.27 0.62 -9.26
C PHE A 103 -4.62 -0.26 -10.47
N ARG A 104 -3.62 -0.61 -11.28
CA ARG A 104 -3.80 -1.38 -12.53
C ARG A 104 -3.99 -2.87 -12.27
N SER A 105 -3.14 -3.45 -11.43
CA SER A 105 -3.01 -4.90 -11.29
C SER A 105 -3.65 -5.45 -10.01
N ARG A 106 -3.89 -4.61 -8.99
CA ARG A 106 -4.35 -5.01 -7.64
C ARG A 106 -5.43 -4.06 -7.10
N ALA A 107 -6.36 -3.67 -7.97
CA ALA A 107 -7.40 -2.67 -7.70
C ALA A 107 -8.19 -2.90 -6.39
N GLU A 108 -8.37 -4.16 -5.99
CA GLU A 108 -9.04 -4.56 -4.75
C GLU A 108 -8.32 -4.07 -3.47
N TYR A 109 -6.98 -3.98 -3.50
CA TYR A 109 -6.17 -3.52 -2.37
C TYR A 109 -5.83 -2.03 -2.46
N TYR A 110 -5.91 -1.44 -3.65
CA TYR A 110 -5.50 -0.06 -3.91
C TYR A 110 -6.11 0.94 -2.92
N ARG A 111 -7.43 0.87 -2.69
CA ARG A 111 -8.12 1.81 -1.80
C ARG A 111 -7.57 1.75 -0.37
N ARG A 112 -7.35 0.55 0.16
CA ARG A 112 -6.81 0.34 1.52
C ARG A 112 -5.36 0.81 1.61
N ALA A 113 -4.55 0.45 0.62
CA ALA A 113 -3.14 0.81 0.56
C ALA A 113 -2.95 2.33 0.47
N ARG A 114 -3.74 3.01 -0.38
CA ARG A 114 -3.76 4.46 -0.51
C ARG A 114 -4.19 5.14 0.77
N THR A 115 -5.32 4.74 1.38
CA THR A 115 -5.76 5.36 2.63
C THR A 115 -4.71 5.22 3.71
N TRP A 116 -4.07 4.05 3.82
CA TRP A 116 -2.96 3.85 4.75
C TRP A 116 -1.79 4.83 4.50
N LEU A 117 -1.31 4.93 3.27
CA LEU A 117 -0.24 5.88 2.93
C LEU A 117 -0.65 7.32 3.28
N MET A 118 -1.84 7.75 2.87
CA MET A 118 -2.32 9.11 3.10
C MET A 118 -2.47 9.42 4.59
N THR A 119 -3.11 8.54 5.37
CA THR A 119 -3.26 8.71 6.82
C THR A 119 -1.90 8.85 7.50
N SER A 120 -0.94 8.00 7.15
CA SER A 120 0.42 8.06 7.70
C SER A 120 1.13 9.35 7.30
N THR A 121 1.01 9.77 6.04
CA THR A 121 1.57 11.04 5.58
C THR A 121 0.99 12.22 6.33
N PHE A 122 -0.33 12.29 6.53
CA PHE A 122 -0.94 13.38 7.30
C PHE A 122 -0.47 13.42 8.76
N ILE A 123 -0.35 12.26 9.41
CA ILE A 123 0.21 12.18 10.77
C ILE A 123 1.65 12.70 10.77
N GLY A 124 2.46 12.32 9.78
CA GLY A 124 3.82 12.83 9.62
C GLY A 124 3.89 14.33 9.36
N LEU A 125 2.98 14.88 8.53
CA LEU A 125 2.87 16.32 8.28
C LEU A 125 2.59 17.08 9.58
N ILE A 126 1.67 16.56 10.41
CA ILE A 126 1.38 17.12 11.73
C ILE A 126 2.63 17.03 12.62
N GLY A 127 3.30 15.88 12.64
CA GLY A 127 4.50 15.64 13.43
C GLY A 127 5.60 16.68 13.20
N PHE A 128 6.03 16.89 11.95
CA PHE A 128 7.08 17.89 11.69
C PHE A 128 6.61 19.33 11.92
N THR A 129 5.30 19.59 11.82
CA THR A 129 4.75 20.93 12.07
C THR A 129 4.79 21.26 13.56
N LEU A 130 4.55 20.26 14.42
CA LEU A 130 4.57 20.41 15.87
C LEU A 130 5.98 20.33 16.47
N MET A 131 6.90 19.64 15.79
CA MET A 131 8.28 19.45 16.25
C MET A 131 9.25 19.63 15.08
N PRO A 132 9.47 20.87 14.61
CA PRO A 132 10.48 21.14 13.60
C PRO A 132 11.83 20.67 14.15
N THR A 133 12.58 19.91 13.35
CA THR A 133 13.80 19.24 13.81
C THR A 133 14.90 19.43 12.77
N CYS A 134 16.02 19.99 13.21
CA CYS A 134 17.21 20.20 12.39
C CYS A 134 17.91 18.86 12.10
N PRO A 135 18.09 18.49 10.82
CA PRO A 135 18.78 17.27 10.45
C PRO A 135 20.28 17.34 10.79
N PRO A 136 20.95 16.18 10.98
CA PRO A 136 22.38 16.14 11.36
C PRO A 136 23.30 16.95 10.42
N ARG A 137 23.03 16.96 9.11
CA ARG A 137 23.81 17.67 8.08
C ARG A 137 23.84 19.19 8.25
N LEU A 138 22.87 19.77 8.95
CA LEU A 138 22.74 21.20 9.19
C LEU A 138 23.24 21.62 10.57
N LEU A 139 23.66 20.68 11.42
CA LEU A 139 24.27 21.00 12.71
C LEU A 139 25.63 21.67 12.52
N ALA A 140 26.08 22.38 13.57
CA ALA A 140 27.39 23.01 13.59
C ALA A 140 28.51 21.98 13.35
N ALA A 141 29.60 22.41 12.70
CA ALA A 141 30.73 21.54 12.35
C ALA A 141 31.34 20.78 13.55
N GLY A 142 31.20 21.31 14.77
CA GLY A 142 31.63 20.66 16.00
C GLY A 142 30.93 19.32 16.31
N GLU A 143 29.75 19.07 15.74
CA GLU A 143 29.02 17.80 15.91
C GLU A 143 29.50 16.71 14.95
N GLY A 144 30.34 17.04 13.94
CA GLY A 144 31.05 16.05 13.14
C GLY A 144 30.25 15.34 12.04
N PHE A 145 29.14 15.94 11.58
CA PHE A 145 28.39 15.48 10.41
C PHE A 145 28.82 16.23 9.14
N VAL A 146 28.77 15.56 8.00
CA VAL A 146 29.01 16.14 6.68
C VAL A 146 27.76 16.01 5.82
N ASP A 147 27.31 17.13 5.26
CA ASP A 147 26.26 17.14 4.24
C ASP A 147 26.79 16.51 2.94
N THR A 148 26.48 15.23 2.73
CA THR A 148 26.92 14.49 1.53
C THR A 148 26.31 15.07 0.26
N MET A 149 25.05 15.53 0.33
CA MET A 149 24.38 16.14 -0.81
C MET A 149 25.11 17.39 -1.27
N ALA A 150 25.51 18.26 -0.34
CA ALA A 150 26.33 19.42 -0.66
C ALA A 150 27.74 19.01 -1.14
N HIS A 151 28.36 18.04 -0.47
CA HIS A 151 29.69 17.53 -0.78
C HIS A 151 29.80 16.95 -2.20
N TYR A 152 28.81 16.19 -2.66
CA TYR A 152 28.76 15.59 -3.99
C TYR A 152 27.83 16.32 -4.97
N SER A 153 27.42 17.54 -4.64
CA SER A 153 26.49 18.33 -5.46
C SER A 153 26.95 18.54 -6.92
N ALA A 154 28.25 18.46 -7.20
CA ALA A 154 28.81 18.52 -8.54
C ALA A 154 28.29 17.42 -9.48
N TYR A 155 27.95 16.23 -8.95
CA TYR A 155 27.46 15.09 -9.73
C TYR A 155 25.94 15.09 -9.93
N GLY A 156 25.20 15.76 -9.05
CA GLY A 156 23.74 15.73 -8.98
C GLY A 156 23.05 16.91 -9.65
N TRP A 157 21.73 16.83 -9.75
CA TRP A 157 20.86 17.96 -10.14
C TRP A 157 20.51 18.89 -8.97
N TRP A 158 20.86 18.50 -7.74
CA TRP A 158 20.61 19.26 -6.52
C TRP A 158 21.73 20.28 -6.23
N GLY A 159 21.45 21.21 -5.33
CA GLY A 159 22.41 22.20 -4.82
C GLY A 159 22.78 21.93 -3.36
N GLY A 160 23.21 22.98 -2.64
CA GLY A 160 23.40 22.91 -1.18
C GLY A 160 22.10 22.88 -0.38
N ASP A 161 20.96 23.22 -1.02
CA ASP A 161 19.65 23.30 -0.38
C ASP A 161 18.81 22.04 -0.62
N ALA A 162 19.07 20.98 0.15
CA ALA A 162 18.33 19.72 0.13
C ALA A 162 18.17 19.07 -1.27
N SER A 163 17.39 18.00 -1.36
CA SER A 163 17.17 17.19 -2.56
C SER A 163 16.42 17.88 -3.71
N ALA A 164 16.11 19.18 -3.58
CA ALA A 164 15.46 19.96 -4.62
C ALA A 164 16.44 20.28 -5.77
N PRO A 165 15.95 20.38 -7.03
CA PRO A 165 16.77 20.89 -8.13
C PRO A 165 17.36 22.26 -7.78
N ARG A 166 18.56 22.56 -8.28
CA ARG A 166 19.23 23.85 -8.02
C ARG A 166 18.27 25.03 -8.25
N GLY A 167 18.18 25.94 -7.28
CA GLY A 167 17.26 27.09 -7.30
C GLY A 167 15.85 26.82 -6.77
N LEU A 168 15.50 25.56 -6.46
CA LEU A 168 14.22 25.17 -5.87
C LEU A 168 14.32 24.72 -4.40
N GLY A 169 15.49 24.92 -3.77
CA GLY A 169 15.71 24.64 -2.35
C GLY A 169 14.67 25.28 -1.44
N GLY A 170 14.27 26.50 -1.81
CA GLY A 170 13.16 27.26 -1.23
C GLY A 170 11.77 26.69 -1.51
N MET A 171 11.60 25.45 -1.99
CA MET A 171 10.32 24.70 -2.02
C MET A 171 10.28 23.52 -1.03
N THR A 172 11.40 23.17 -0.40
CA THR A 172 11.49 22.10 0.60
C THR A 172 11.59 22.66 2.02
N ASN A 173 11.12 21.93 3.03
CA ASN A 173 11.37 22.29 4.43
C ASN A 173 12.61 21.54 4.92
N GLN A 174 13.73 22.27 5.09
CA GLN A 174 15.00 21.67 5.48
C GLN A 174 15.04 21.24 6.96
N TYR A 175 14.12 21.75 7.79
CA TYR A 175 14.02 21.50 9.23
C TYR A 175 12.88 20.54 9.59
N ALA A 176 12.52 19.62 8.68
CA ALA A 176 11.47 18.62 8.87
C ALA A 176 12.04 17.20 8.96
N ALA A 177 13.07 17.00 9.80
CA ALA A 177 13.71 15.69 9.93
C ALA A 177 12.80 14.65 10.62
N MET A 178 12.07 15.03 11.67
CA MET A 178 11.21 14.09 12.41
C MET A 178 9.72 14.31 12.13
N PRO A 179 8.92 13.27 11.86
CA PRO A 179 9.29 11.87 11.59
C PRO A 179 9.76 11.67 10.14
N SER A 180 10.65 10.69 9.89
CA SER A 180 11.17 10.43 8.54
C SER A 180 10.12 9.83 7.60
N LEU A 181 9.52 10.68 6.76
CA LEU A 181 8.58 10.23 5.72
C LEU A 181 9.27 9.38 4.64
N HIS A 182 10.55 9.59 4.36
CA HIS A 182 11.32 8.75 3.43
C HIS A 182 11.31 7.29 3.89
N VAL A 183 11.66 7.05 5.15
CA VAL A 183 11.67 5.70 5.74
C VAL A 183 10.25 5.14 5.83
N GLY A 184 9.28 5.96 6.28
CA GLY A 184 7.88 5.54 6.34
C GLY A 184 7.33 5.09 4.98
N TRP A 185 7.49 5.89 3.93
CA TRP A 185 7.04 5.59 2.58
C TRP A 185 7.79 4.39 1.99
N ALA A 186 9.10 4.28 2.24
CA ALA A 186 9.87 3.12 1.80
C ALA A 186 9.40 1.82 2.48
N LEU A 187 9.06 1.87 3.77
CA LEU A 187 8.45 0.76 4.49
C LEU A 187 7.10 0.38 3.88
N TRP A 188 6.24 1.36 3.61
CA TRP A 188 4.96 1.12 2.94
C TRP A 188 5.16 0.42 1.58
N CYS A 189 6.07 0.95 0.75
CA CYS A 189 6.45 0.34 -0.52
C CYS A 189 6.92 -1.11 -0.34
N GLY A 190 7.79 -1.34 0.64
CA GLY A 190 8.32 -2.66 0.97
C GLY A 190 7.23 -3.66 1.34
N VAL A 191 6.29 -3.25 2.20
CA VAL A 191 5.15 -4.07 2.60
C VAL A 191 4.22 -4.38 1.42
N MET A 192 3.99 -3.41 0.51
CA MET A 192 3.19 -3.65 -0.70
C MET A 192 3.83 -4.68 -1.62
N LEU A 193 5.14 -4.57 -1.86
CA LEU A 193 5.89 -5.52 -2.67
C LEU A 193 5.91 -6.91 -2.03
N TRP A 194 6.16 -6.99 -0.72
CA TRP A 194 6.20 -8.25 0.01
C TRP A 194 4.85 -8.97 -0.03
N ARG A 195 3.75 -8.26 0.23
CA ARG A 195 2.41 -8.85 0.33
C ARG A 195 1.76 -9.13 -1.03
N HIS A 196 1.98 -8.28 -2.04
CA HIS A 196 1.21 -8.32 -3.29
C HIS A 196 2.06 -8.61 -4.55
N GLY A 197 3.38 -8.64 -4.43
CA GLY A 197 4.31 -8.82 -5.57
C GLY A 197 4.43 -10.26 -6.07
N GLY A 198 4.27 -11.26 -5.18
CA GLY A 198 4.15 -12.68 -5.55
C GLY A 198 5.43 -13.39 -5.98
N THR A 199 6.54 -12.69 -6.23
CA THR A 199 7.82 -13.32 -6.63
C THR A 199 8.87 -13.24 -5.52
N ARG A 200 9.93 -14.07 -5.63
CA ARG A 200 11.08 -13.97 -4.70
C ARG A 200 11.75 -12.61 -4.81
N LEU A 201 11.87 -12.07 -6.01
CA LEU A 201 12.45 -10.76 -6.26
C LEU A 201 11.67 -9.65 -5.53
N THR A 202 10.34 -9.62 -5.63
CA THR A 202 9.54 -8.60 -4.95
C THR A 202 9.62 -8.70 -3.43
N LYS A 203 9.82 -9.91 -2.88
CA LYS A 203 10.06 -10.10 -1.45
C LYS A 203 11.41 -9.55 -1.03
N VAL A 204 12.47 -9.85 -1.78
CA VAL A 204 13.81 -9.30 -1.54
C VAL A 204 13.78 -7.77 -1.63
N LEU A 205 13.24 -7.21 -2.71
CA LEU A 205 13.09 -5.76 -2.87
C LEU A 205 12.23 -5.15 -1.75
N GLY A 206 11.21 -5.89 -1.29
CA GLY A 206 10.35 -5.48 -0.20
C GLY A 206 11.06 -5.27 1.13
N VAL A 207 12.22 -5.89 1.33
CA VAL A 207 13.07 -5.74 2.52
C VAL A 207 14.26 -4.82 2.25
N VAL A 208 14.93 -5.00 1.11
CA VAL A 208 16.12 -4.24 0.75
C VAL A 208 15.82 -2.76 0.56
N TYR A 209 14.69 -2.41 -0.08
CA TYR A 209 14.36 -1.01 -0.34
C TYR A 209 14.16 -0.17 0.93
N PRO A 210 13.33 -0.58 1.93
CA PRO A 210 13.20 0.19 3.17
C PRO A 210 14.48 0.22 4.00
N LEU A 211 15.21 -0.90 4.11
CA LEU A 211 16.47 -0.93 4.86
C LEU A 211 17.55 -0.06 4.20
N GLY A 212 17.70 -0.17 2.88
CA GLY A 212 18.58 0.69 2.10
C GLY A 212 18.20 2.15 2.23
N THR A 213 16.92 2.49 2.23
CA THR A 213 16.46 3.87 2.45
C THR A 213 16.81 4.39 3.85
N ALA A 214 16.64 3.58 4.90
CA ALA A 214 17.05 3.94 6.27
C ALA A 214 18.56 4.21 6.35
N LEU A 215 19.38 3.34 5.75
CA LEU A 215 20.82 3.53 5.68
C LEU A 215 21.20 4.79 4.89
N VAL A 216 20.54 5.03 3.76
CA VAL A 216 20.78 6.22 2.92
C VAL A 216 20.48 7.50 3.67
N VAL A 217 19.34 7.60 4.36
CA VAL A 217 18.98 8.85 5.05
C VAL A 217 19.91 9.19 6.22
N MET A 218 20.39 8.17 6.94
CA MET A 218 21.35 8.33 8.03
C MET A 218 22.77 8.60 7.49
N GLY A 219 23.19 7.85 6.47
CA GLY A 219 24.51 8.02 5.85
C GLY A 219 24.66 9.36 5.12
N THR A 220 23.58 9.92 4.60
CA THR A 220 23.57 11.28 4.02
C THR A 220 23.35 12.39 5.05
N ALA A 221 23.30 12.03 6.34
CA ALA A 221 23.06 12.94 7.47
C ALA A 221 21.74 13.74 7.36
N ASN A 222 20.74 13.22 6.63
CA ASN A 222 19.43 13.85 6.51
C ASN A 222 18.49 13.50 7.67
N HIS A 223 18.73 12.40 8.38
CA HIS A 223 17.87 11.92 9.46
C HIS A 223 18.69 11.23 10.56
N TYR A 224 18.26 11.41 11.82
CA TYR A 224 18.70 10.60 12.96
C TYR A 224 18.08 9.20 12.90
N LEU A 225 18.63 8.23 13.64
CA LEU A 225 18.01 6.92 13.80
C LEU A 225 16.61 7.05 14.45
N LEU A 226 16.46 7.93 15.44
CA LEU A 226 15.17 8.20 16.07
C LEU A 226 14.14 8.74 15.06
N ASP A 227 14.55 9.55 14.07
CA ASP A 227 13.63 10.00 13.01
C ASP A 227 13.13 8.84 12.15
N ALA A 228 14.04 7.91 11.83
CA ALA A 228 13.71 6.71 11.06
C ALA A 228 12.73 5.82 11.83
N LEU A 229 12.98 5.60 13.12
CA LEU A 229 12.08 4.85 14.01
C LEU A 229 10.72 5.54 14.17
N ALA A 230 10.70 6.87 14.31
CA ALA A 230 9.46 7.64 14.34
C ALA A 230 8.69 7.50 13.01
N GLY A 231 9.37 7.49 11.86
CA GLY A 231 8.76 7.22 10.56
C GLY A 231 8.11 5.84 10.47
N VAL A 232 8.79 4.81 10.98
CA VAL A 232 8.23 3.45 11.10
C VAL A 232 7.01 3.43 12.02
N ALA A 233 7.09 4.09 13.18
CA ALA A 233 5.99 4.16 14.14
C ALA A 233 4.76 4.87 13.55
N VAL A 234 4.95 6.01 12.88
CA VAL A 234 3.89 6.75 12.18
C VAL A 234 3.22 5.88 11.10
N MET A 235 4.02 5.14 10.34
CA MET A 235 3.49 4.21 9.34
C MET A 235 2.70 3.06 9.98
N GLY A 236 3.13 2.57 11.14
CA GLY A 236 2.40 1.59 11.96
C GLY A 236 1.07 2.13 12.49
N VAL A 237 1.07 3.32 13.09
CA VAL A 237 -0.15 3.98 13.59
C VAL A 237 -1.13 4.24 12.44
N GLY A 238 -0.65 4.76 11.31
CA GLY A 238 -1.47 4.96 10.13
C GLY A 238 -2.07 3.66 9.59
N HIS A 239 -1.36 2.53 9.71
CA HIS A 239 -1.89 1.21 9.33
C HIS A 239 -3.10 0.82 10.19
N LEU A 240 -3.00 1.03 11.50
CA LEU A 240 -4.05 0.73 12.47
C LEU A 240 -5.26 1.64 12.31
N LEU A 241 -5.04 2.92 11.94
CA LEU A 241 -6.11 3.90 11.76
C LEU A 241 -6.79 3.81 10.38
N ALA A 242 -6.12 3.29 9.36
CA ALA A 242 -6.64 3.27 7.98
C ALA A 242 -8.05 2.65 7.83
N PRO A 243 -8.42 1.54 8.51
CA PRO A 243 -9.78 1.00 8.45
C PRO A 243 -10.83 1.97 9.00
N TRP A 244 -10.52 2.68 10.07
CA TRP A 244 -11.41 3.65 10.73
C TRP A 244 -11.61 4.88 9.84
N VAL A 245 -10.51 5.42 9.30
CA VAL A 245 -10.54 6.53 8.33
C VAL A 245 -11.34 6.14 7.09
N THR A 246 -11.18 4.92 6.60
CA THR A 246 -11.95 4.42 5.45
C THR A 246 -13.45 4.39 5.75
N ARG A 247 -13.85 3.87 6.92
CA ARG A 247 -15.26 3.84 7.35
C ARG A 247 -15.84 5.24 7.51
N ALA A 248 -15.10 6.15 8.15
CA ALA A 248 -15.53 7.54 8.33
C ALA A 248 -15.71 8.24 6.98
N ALA A 249 -14.79 8.07 6.03
CA ALA A 249 -14.89 8.61 4.69
C ALA A 249 -16.10 8.04 3.92
N ASP A 250 -16.39 6.75 4.06
CA ASP A 250 -17.56 6.11 3.45
C ASP A 250 -18.87 6.68 4.02
N LEU A 251 -18.94 6.92 5.34
CA LEU A 251 -20.10 7.54 6.00
C LEU A 251 -20.31 9.00 5.55
N VAL A 252 -19.24 9.78 5.50
CA VAL A 252 -19.29 11.17 5.01
C VAL A 252 -19.74 11.20 3.55
N ARG A 253 -19.20 10.32 2.71
CA ARG A 253 -19.61 10.21 1.30
C ARG A 253 -21.08 9.82 1.15
N ALA A 254 -21.58 8.89 1.97
CA ALA A 254 -22.99 8.50 1.97
C ALA A 254 -23.92 9.65 2.36
N ARG A 255 -23.48 10.51 3.28
CA ARG A 255 -24.22 11.72 3.70
C ARG A 255 -24.20 12.83 2.65
N LEU A 256 -23.05 13.06 2.00
CA LEU A 256 -22.88 14.11 0.99
C LEU A 256 -23.47 13.73 -0.37
N PHE A 257 -23.51 12.43 -0.69
CA PHE A 257 -23.99 11.91 -1.97
C PHE A 257 -24.97 10.75 -1.77
N PRO A 258 -26.15 10.99 -1.16
CA PRO A 258 -27.14 9.94 -0.87
C PRO A 258 -27.69 9.24 -2.13
N GLY A 259 -27.51 9.81 -3.32
CA GLY A 259 -27.98 9.25 -4.60
C GLY A 259 -27.10 8.18 -5.25
N SER A 260 -25.86 7.93 -4.78
CA SER A 260 -24.93 7.02 -5.48
C SER A 260 -25.08 5.53 -5.15
N VAL A 261 -25.92 5.19 -4.16
CA VAL A 261 -26.16 3.80 -3.71
C VAL A 261 -27.39 3.17 -4.38
N ARG A 262 -28.29 3.96 -4.99
CA ARG A 262 -29.55 3.45 -5.61
C ARG A 262 -29.39 2.74 -6.96
N GLY A 263 -28.17 2.47 -7.43
CA GLY A 263 -27.92 1.85 -8.73
C GLY A 263 -27.71 0.35 -8.75
N ALA A 264 -27.67 -0.33 -7.59
CA ALA A 264 -27.36 -1.77 -7.50
C ALA A 264 -28.50 -2.65 -6.98
N ASP A 265 -29.53 -2.06 -6.35
CA ASP A 265 -30.70 -2.80 -5.91
C ASP A 265 -31.89 -2.40 -6.78
N SER A 266 -31.95 -2.92 -8.01
CA SER A 266 -33.26 -3.20 -8.58
C SER A 266 -33.86 -4.28 -7.68
N PRO A 267 -34.99 -4.05 -6.99
CA PRO A 267 -35.68 -5.17 -6.40
C PRO A 267 -36.08 -6.02 -7.60
N VAL A 268 -35.51 -7.21 -7.70
CA VAL A 268 -36.14 -8.27 -8.47
C VAL A 268 -37.51 -8.41 -7.83
N VAL A 269 -38.51 -7.79 -8.45
CA VAL A 269 -39.91 -8.10 -8.25
C VAL A 269 -40.05 -9.54 -8.74
N SER A 270 -39.71 -10.48 -7.87
CA SER A 270 -40.09 -11.87 -8.03
C SER A 270 -41.60 -11.86 -8.03
N GLY A 271 -42.16 -12.05 -9.23
CA GLY A 271 -43.57 -11.93 -9.51
C GLY A 271 -44.40 -12.75 -8.55
N GLY A 272 -45.04 -12.07 -7.61
CA GLY A 272 -46.28 -12.53 -7.02
C GLY A 272 -47.33 -12.55 -8.13
N CYS A 273 -47.33 -13.61 -8.93
CA CYS A 273 -48.41 -13.93 -9.83
C CYS A 273 -49.65 -14.14 -8.97
N LYS A 274 -50.45 -13.08 -8.80
CA LYS A 274 -51.83 -13.20 -8.34
C LYS A 274 -52.60 -13.90 -9.46
N THR A 275 -52.65 -15.22 -9.42
CA THR A 275 -53.62 -15.97 -10.21
C THR A 275 -55.00 -15.63 -9.65
N SER A 276 -55.83 -15.00 -10.49
CA SER A 276 -57.25 -14.79 -10.25
C SER A 276 -57.96 -16.09 -9.89
N ALA A 277 -58.91 -16.02 -8.96
CA ALA A 277 -59.82 -17.12 -8.66
C ALA A 277 -60.64 -17.45 -9.93
N GLY A 278 -60.40 -18.61 -10.55
CA GLY A 278 -61.25 -19.01 -11.68
C GLY A 278 -60.80 -20.09 -12.66
N GLU A 279 -59.60 -20.69 -12.58
CA GLU A 279 -59.19 -21.68 -13.59
C GLU A 279 -59.11 -23.11 -13.03
N ARG A 280 -59.97 -23.96 -13.60
CA ARG A 280 -60.06 -25.41 -13.33
C ARG A 280 -58.86 -26.13 -13.94
N ILE A 281 -58.12 -26.84 -13.10
CA ILE A 281 -57.07 -27.78 -13.51
C ILE A 281 -57.75 -29.01 -14.15
N PRO A 282 -57.37 -29.43 -15.39
CA PRO A 282 -57.84 -30.69 -15.96
C PRO A 282 -57.14 -31.87 -15.28
N ARG A 283 -57.96 -32.85 -14.86
CA ARG A 283 -57.58 -34.13 -14.26
C ARG A 283 -56.37 -34.78 -14.95
N GLN A 284 -55.30 -35.04 -14.19
CA GLN A 284 -54.33 -36.07 -14.55
C GLN A 284 -54.98 -37.45 -14.40
N ARG A 285 -54.87 -38.24 -15.47
CA ARG A 285 -55.35 -39.61 -15.60
C ARG A 285 -54.33 -40.53 -14.95
N GLU A 286 -54.65 -41.09 -13.78
CA GLU A 286 -53.87 -42.17 -13.18
C GLU A 286 -54.03 -43.45 -13.99
N SER A 287 -52.96 -43.87 -14.66
CA SER A 287 -52.84 -45.17 -15.31
C SER A 287 -52.34 -46.20 -14.28
N ARG A 288 -53.24 -47.09 -13.84
CA ARG A 288 -52.92 -48.33 -13.12
C ARG A 288 -52.10 -49.29 -14.00
N PRO A 289 -51.04 -49.93 -13.47
CA PRO A 289 -50.57 -51.23 -13.95
C PRO A 289 -51.15 -52.36 -13.07
N GLY A 290 -51.69 -53.40 -13.71
CA GLY A 290 -52.28 -54.56 -13.05
C GLY A 290 -51.32 -55.74 -12.86
N ALA A 291 -51.61 -56.48 -11.79
CA ALA A 291 -51.38 -57.90 -11.47
C ALA A 291 -49.95 -58.47 -11.33
N PRO A 292 -49.67 -59.22 -10.23
CA PRO A 292 -48.41 -59.94 -9.99
C PRO A 292 -48.44 -61.40 -10.50
N ALA A 293 -47.22 -61.96 -10.55
CA ALA A 293 -46.81 -63.25 -11.10
C ALA A 293 -47.30 -64.50 -10.37
N GLU A 294 -47.40 -65.61 -11.12
CA GLU A 294 -47.34 -66.98 -10.61
C GLU A 294 -46.02 -67.67 -11.06
N PRO A 295 -45.53 -68.67 -10.29
CA PRO A 295 -44.24 -69.33 -10.52
C PRO A 295 -44.41 -70.68 -11.24
N ASP A 296 -43.40 -71.12 -12.02
CA ASP A 296 -43.08 -72.55 -12.04
C ASP A 296 -41.68 -72.88 -12.57
N ALA A 297 -41.22 -74.04 -12.10
CA ALA A 297 -39.86 -74.55 -12.11
C ALA A 297 -39.38 -75.16 -13.46
N SER A 298 -38.05 -75.21 -13.63
CA SER A 298 -37.33 -76.02 -14.63
C SER A 298 -37.38 -77.52 -14.27
N PRO A 299 -37.15 -78.48 -15.22
CA PRO A 299 -35.77 -78.89 -15.57
C PRO A 299 -35.57 -79.53 -16.97
N THR A 300 -34.33 -79.58 -17.46
CA THR A 300 -33.65 -80.72 -18.17
C THR A 300 -32.29 -80.21 -18.69
N ASP A 301 -31.13 -80.63 -18.18
CA ASP A 301 -30.38 -81.90 -18.28
C ASP A 301 -29.51 -82.06 -19.56
N ALA A 302 -28.35 -82.71 -19.37
CA ALA A 302 -27.35 -83.19 -20.34
C ALA A 302 -26.16 -82.29 -20.72
N GLY A 303 -25.10 -82.38 -19.90
CA GLY A 303 -23.71 -82.18 -20.33
C GLY A 303 -23.02 -83.51 -20.58
N GLU A 304 -22.28 -83.63 -21.67
CA GLU A 304 -21.41 -84.78 -21.95
C GLU A 304 -20.21 -84.32 -22.81
N GLY A 305 -19.00 -84.80 -22.46
CA GLY A 305 -17.86 -84.84 -23.38
C GLY A 305 -16.64 -83.97 -23.05
N ALA A 306 -15.76 -84.45 -22.17
CA ALA A 306 -14.30 -84.27 -22.30
C ALA A 306 -13.75 -85.35 -23.29
N PRO A 307 -12.44 -85.47 -23.65
CA PRO A 307 -11.23 -84.74 -23.17
C PRO A 307 -10.12 -84.40 -24.22
N ALA A 308 -9.18 -83.52 -23.82
CA ALA A 308 -7.70 -83.50 -24.05
C ALA A 308 -7.10 -83.46 -25.50
N PRO A 309 -5.77 -83.25 -25.70
CA PRO A 309 -4.69 -82.75 -24.80
C PRO A 309 -3.81 -81.60 -25.38
N ALA A 310 -3.07 -80.98 -24.44
CA ALA A 310 -1.72 -80.41 -24.47
C ALA A 310 -0.99 -80.06 -25.79
N ARG A 311 -0.50 -78.82 -25.85
CA ARG A 311 0.94 -78.48 -25.71
C ARG A 311 1.11 -77.08 -25.15
#